data_AF-A0A7J2HFF0-F1
#
_entry.id   AF-A0A7J2HFF0-F1
#
_cell.length_a   1.000
_cell.length_b   1.000
_cell.length_c   1.000
_cell.angle_alpha   90.00
_cell.angle_beta   90.00
_cell.angle_gamma   90.00
#
_symmetry.space_group_name_H-M   'P 1'
#
loop_
_entity.id
_entity.type
_entity.pdbx_description
1 polymer ?
#
loop_
_entity_poly.entity_id
_entity_poly.type
_entity_poly.pdbx_seq_one_letter_code
_entity_poly.pdbx_strand_id
1 'polypeptide(L)' 'AKIGHPAPFPIELPKRCIKLFSFVGDVILDPFLGSGTTLIACMQLKRIGIGVEIEPKYCDLAVRRLKEHGVSQRKLEETL' A
#
# COMPACT_ATOMS: atom_id res chain seq x y z
N ALA A 1 13.27 11.95 -1.32
CA ALA A 1 12.68 11.92 0.04
C ALA A 1 12.17 13.32 0.39
N LYS A 2 10.89 13.60 0.13
CA LYS A 2 10.15 14.79 0.64
C LYS A 2 8.66 14.61 0.29
N ILE A 3 8.11 13.52 0.80
CA ILE A 3 6.67 13.36 1.01
C ILE A 3 6.57 13.44 2.54
N GLY A 4 5.62 14.17 3.12
CA GLY A 4 5.51 14.49 4.57
C GLY A 4 5.35 13.29 5.53
N HIS A 5 6.00 12.17 5.25
CA HIS A 5 6.21 11.00 6.08
C HIS A 5 7.71 10.95 6.44
N PRO A 6 8.09 10.72 7.70
CA PRO A 6 9.49 10.79 8.13
C PRO A 6 10.40 9.71 7.49
N ALA A 7 9.84 8.60 7.00
CA ALA A 7 10.62 7.50 6.41
C ALA A 7 9.92 6.75 5.25
N PRO A 8 9.70 7.37 4.07
CA PRO A 8 9.15 6.65 2.92
C PRO A 8 10.25 5.80 2.27
N PHE A 9 10.04 4.48 2.17
CA PHE A 9 10.93 3.61 1.40
C PHE A 9 10.67 3.73 -0.11
N PRO A 10 11.68 3.47 -0.97
CA PRO A 10 11.49 3.43 -2.42
C PRO A 10 10.52 2.30 -2.83
N ILE A 11 9.65 2.56 -3.81
CA ILE A 11 8.68 1.58 -4.32
C ILE A 11 9.31 0.28 -4.82
N GLU A 12 10.60 0.32 -5.20
CA GLU A 12 11.32 -0.87 -5.64
C GLU A 12 11.54 -1.90 -4.52
N LEU A 13 11.61 -1.45 -3.26
CA LEU A 13 11.77 -2.33 -2.11
C LEU A 13 10.59 -3.33 -1.97
N PRO A 14 9.32 -2.90 -1.81
CA PRO A 14 8.20 -3.83 -1.72
C PRO A 14 8.02 -4.62 -3.01
N LYS A 15 8.32 -4.05 -4.19
CA LYS A 15 8.22 -4.79 -5.46
C LYS A 15 9.08 -6.04 -5.47
N ARG A 16 10.31 -5.96 -4.98
CA ARG A 16 11.23 -7.10 -4.90
C ARG A 16 10.68 -8.18 -3.97
N CYS A 17 10.25 -7.78 -2.76
CA CYS A 17 9.65 -8.70 -1.80
C CYS A 17 8.41 -9.40 -2.38
N ILE A 18 7.48 -8.63 -2.94
CA ILE A 18 6.24 -9.18 -3.53
C ILE A 18 6.56 -10.15 -4.68
N LYS A 19 7.51 -9.82 -5.56
CA LYS A 19 7.89 -10.72 -6.68
C LYS A 19 8.53 -12.02 -6.21
N LEU A 20 9.33 -11.98 -5.14
CA LEU A 20 10.06 -13.14 -4.64
C LEU A 20 9.17 -14.11 -3.84
N PHE A 21 8.15 -13.60 -3.17
CA PHE A 21 7.39 -14.35 -2.17
C PHE A 21 5.89 -14.47 -2.45
N SER A 22 5.42 -14.11 -3.66
CA SER A 22 4.00 -14.24 -4.02
C SER A 22 3.80 -14.46 -5.52
N PHE A 23 2.64 -14.98 -5.88
CA PHE A 23 2.14 -15.11 -7.24
C PHE A 23 1.15 -13.99 -7.61
N VAL A 24 0.87 -13.86 -8.90
CA VAL A 24 -0.18 -12.94 -9.39
C VAL A 24 -1.50 -13.34 -8.75
N GLY A 25 -2.24 -12.36 -8.23
CA GLY A 25 -3.51 -12.59 -7.53
C GLY A 25 -3.39 -12.83 -6.02
N ASP A 26 -2.20 -13.11 -5.50
CA ASP A 26 -2.00 -13.29 -4.05
C ASP A 26 -2.32 -12.02 -3.27
N VAL A 27 -2.65 -12.23 -1.99
CA VAL A 27 -2.94 -11.17 -1.02
C VAL A 27 -1.67 -10.82 -0.25
N ILE A 28 -1.34 -9.53 -0.22
CA ILE A 28 -0.21 -8.97 0.53
C ILE A 28 -0.76 -8.08 1.63
N LEU A 29 -0.36 -8.37 2.88
CA LEU A 29 -0.70 -7.55 4.04
C LEU A 29 0.48 -6.64 4.40
N ASP A 30 0.19 -5.35 4.53
CA ASP A 30 1.08 -4.37 5.15
C ASP A 30 0.42 -3.81 6.43
N PRO A 31 0.82 -4.27 7.63
CA PRO A 31 0.20 -3.82 8.88
C PRO A 31 0.64 -2.41 9.30
N PHE A 32 1.61 -1.80 8.60
CA PHE A 32 2.15 -0.47 8.89
C PHE A 32 2.27 0.34 7.58
N LEU A 33 1.12 0.53 6.93
CA LEU A 33 1.03 1.00 5.55
C LEU A 33 1.68 2.36 5.33
N GLY A 34 1.65 3.24 6.34
CA GLY A 34 2.13 4.61 6.27
C GLY A 34 1.56 5.34 5.05
N SER A 35 2.45 5.71 4.13
CA SER A 35 2.09 6.49 2.93
C SER A 35 1.50 5.67 1.76
N GLY A 36 1.26 4.37 1.90
CA GLY A 36 0.57 3.57 0.87
C GLY A 36 1.47 2.88 -0.17
N THR A 37 2.80 2.94 -0.02
CA THR A 37 3.76 2.50 -1.06
C THR A 37 3.62 1.01 -1.40
N THR A 38 3.35 0.14 -0.42
CA THR A 38 3.18 -1.31 -0.64
C THR A 38 1.97 -1.61 -1.51
N LEU A 39 0.84 -0.92 -1.30
CA LEU A 39 -0.38 -1.12 -2.10
C LEU A 39 -0.21 -0.67 -3.56
N ILE A 40 0.54 0.41 -3.79
CA ILE A 40 0.89 0.83 -5.16
C ILE A 40 1.73 -0.27 -5.84
N ALA A 41 2.71 -0.84 -5.13
CA ALA A 41 3.50 -1.95 -5.65
C ALA A 41 2.66 -3.20 -5.93
N CYS A 42 1.71 -3.53 -5.06
CA CYS A 42 0.76 -4.63 -5.26
C CYS A 42 -0.04 -4.45 -6.56
N MET A 43 -0.64 -3.26 -6.76
CA MET A 43 -1.38 -2.97 -7.98
C MET A 43 -0.49 -3.11 -9.23
N GLN A 44 0.72 -2.55 -9.23
CA GLN A 44 1.65 -2.65 -10.37
C GLN A 44 2.07 -4.08 -10.68
N LEU A 45 2.06 -4.96 -9.67
CA LEU A 45 2.40 -6.37 -9.80
C LEU A 45 1.18 -7.28 -9.92
N LYS A 46 -0.04 -6.74 -10.01
CA LYS A 46 -1.28 -7.53 -10.08
C LYS A 46 -1.47 -8.45 -8.86
N ARG A 47 -1.18 -7.93 -7.65
CA ARG A 47 -1.51 -8.55 -6.36
C ARG A 47 -2.63 -7.75 -5.70
N ILE A 48 -3.36 -8.40 -4.80
CA ILE A 48 -4.32 -7.74 -3.93
C ILE A 48 -3.56 -7.24 -2.70
N GLY A 49 -3.67 -5.96 -2.38
CA GLY A 49 -3.02 -5.40 -1.20
C GLY A 49 -4.03 -5.05 -0.11
N ILE A 50 -3.72 -5.41 1.13
CA ILE A 50 -4.43 -4.96 2.34
C ILE A 50 -3.42 -4.16 3.17
N GLY A 51 -3.79 -2.95 3.56
CA GLY A 51 -2.94 -2.07 4.33
C GLY A 51 -3.65 -1.54 5.56
N VAL A 52 -2.96 -1.53 6.69
CA VAL A 52 -3.47 -0.98 7.96
C VAL A 52 -2.56 0.17 8.38
N GLU A 53 -3.15 1.27 8.80
CA GLU A 53 -2.44 2.44 9.34
C GLU A 53 -3.26 3.03 10.48
N ILE A 54 -2.59 3.36 11.59
CA ILE A 54 -3.24 3.85 12.80
C ILE A 54 -3.31 5.37 12.84
N GLU A 55 -2.32 6.06 12.25
CA GLU A 55 -2.25 7.52 12.23
C GLU A 55 -3.16 8.08 11.14
N PRO A 56 -4.26 8.80 11.50
CA PRO A 56 -5.22 9.30 10.51
C PRO A 56 -4.59 10.16 9.42
N LYS A 57 -3.58 10.96 9.76
CA LYS A 57 -2.87 11.80 8.77
C LYS A 57 -2.18 10.97 7.68
N TYR A 58 -1.69 9.78 8.02
CA TYR A 58 -1.06 8.88 7.06
C TYR A 58 -2.10 8.10 6.25
N CYS A 59 -3.25 7.76 6.85
CA CYS A 59 -4.39 7.25 6.10
C CYS A 59 -4.82 8.22 4.98
N ASP A 60 -4.99 9.50 5.30
CA ASP A 60 -5.37 10.52 4.30
C ASP A 60 -4.31 10.68 3.20
N LEU A 61 -3.03 10.68 3.59
CA LEU A 61 -1.91 10.70 2.65
C LEU A 61 -1.90 9.47 1.73
N ALA A 62 -2.10 8.27 2.28
CA ALA A 62 -2.16 7.04 1.52
C ALA A 62 -3.32 7.06 0.53
N VAL A 63 -4.54 7.42 0.97
CA VAL A 63 -5.73 7.52 0.08
C VAL A 63 -5.47 8.46 -1.08
N ARG A 64 -4.90 9.65 -0.81
CA ARG A 64 -4.54 10.61 -1.86
C ARG A 64 -3.54 10.01 -2.85
N ARG A 65 -2.45 9.41 -2.36
CA ARG A 65 -1.41 8.84 -3.21
C ARG A 65 -1.90 7.66 -4.04
N LEU A 66 -2.73 6.80 -3.45
CA LEU A 66 -3.36 5.67 -4.14
C LEU A 66 -4.22 6.17 -5.30
N LYS A 67 -5.02 7.22 -5.09
CA LYS A 67 -5.82 7.86 -6.14
C LYS A 67 -4.95 8.45 -7.25
N GLU A 68 -3.86 9.15 -6.90
CA GLU A 68 -2.90 9.69 -7.87
C GLU A 68 -2.25 8.60 -8.75
N HIS A 69 -2.14 7.37 -8.24
CA HIS A 69 -1.59 6.22 -8.96
C HIS A 69 -2.67 5.32 -9.60
N GLY A 70 -3.94 5.74 -9.59
CA GLY A 70 -5.04 4.98 -10.20
C GLY A 70 -5.43 3.72 -9.44
N VAL A 71 -5.02 3.56 -8.18
CA VAL A 71 -5.40 2.41 -7.36
C VAL A 71 -6.86 2.59 -6.89
N SER A 72 -7.73 1.65 -7.28
CA SER A 72 -9.07 1.55 -6.70
C SER A 72 -8.99 0.89 -5.34
N GLN A 73 -9.22 1.66 -4.28
CA GLN A 73 -9.19 1.18 -2.90
C GLN A 73 -10.61 1.10 -2.32
N ARG A 74 -10.82 0.10 -1.46
CA ARG A 74 -12.05 -0.06 -0.66
C ARG A 74 -11.65 -0.18 0.79
N LYS A 75 -12.38 0.48 1.69
CA LYS A 75 -12.28 0.16 3.11
C LYS A 75 -12.82 -1.25 3.30
N LEU A 76 -12.14 -2.06 4.11
CA LEU A 76 -12.77 -3.26 4.63
C LEU A 76 -13.89 -2.78 5.54
N GLU A 77 -15.12 -3.06 5.14
CA GLU A 77 -16.27 -2.88 6.02
C GLU A 77 -16.11 -3.89 7.16
N GLU A 78 -16.29 -3.45 8.40
CA GLU A 78 -16.41 -4.36 9.55
C GLU A 78 -17.73 -5.11 9.38
N THR A 79 -17.74 -6.16 8.56
CA THR A 79 -18.83 -7.14 8.58
C THR A 79 -18.52 -8.09 9.73
N LEU A 80 -18.97 -7.71 10.92
CA LEU A 80 -19.25 -8.62 12.03
C LEU A 80 -20.76 -8.84 12.10
#